data_AF-A0A8I1K756-F1
#
_entry.id   AF-A0A8I1K756-F1
#
_cell.length_a   1.000
_cell.length_b   1.000
_cell.length_c   1.000
_cell.angle_alpha   90.00
_cell.angle_beta   90.00
_cell.angle_gamma   90.00
#
_symmetry.space_group_name_H-M   'P 1'
#
loop_
_entity.id
_entity.type
_entity.pdbx_description
1 polymer ?
#
loop_
_entity_poly.entity_id
_entity_poly.type
_entity_poly.pdbx_seq_one_letter_code
_entity_poly.pdbx_strand_id
1 'polypeptide(L)'
;MSHFQKITDRRSKEAMVRFLTDHFRYDTMRSWNASSSYAQCIKLHKLGLTPEQLMKAYDVIQTDIWDELDILIQDFVTEMGGAYTIGVNGRSGGYLVLLGSEWTSTGYKSYCRTCYQRNYQSCGHTDGDNACGMCRATGEKGRVNYATPPRQLSVSNSGIDEECDFENWSMEQLRARVNVVEAFDSACDDIRVAFLGMLDMDVVEETIMVPQKRFVLQTSHAL
;
A
#
# COMPACT_ATOMS: atom_id res chain seq x y z
N MET A 1 -22.60 -5.67 -5.54
CA MET A 1 -23.11 -4.31 -5.86
C MET A 1 -22.01 -3.34 -5.52
N SER A 2 -21.70 -2.37 -6.38
CA SER A 2 -20.67 -1.35 -6.07
C SER A 2 -21.14 -0.47 -4.92
N HIS A 3 -20.23 -0.16 -4.00
CA HIS A 3 -20.46 0.76 -2.89
C HIS A 3 -19.78 2.10 -3.17
N PHE A 4 -18.59 2.08 -3.76
CA PHE A 4 -17.82 3.27 -4.10
C PHE A 4 -17.90 3.61 -5.60
N GLN A 5 -17.77 2.60 -6.47
CA GLN A 5 -17.65 2.82 -7.91
C GLN A 5 -18.89 3.46 -8.52
N LYS A 6 -18.64 4.53 -9.29
CA LYS A 6 -19.63 5.24 -10.11
C LYS A 6 -19.19 5.18 -11.57
N ILE A 7 -20.05 4.63 -12.42
CA ILE A 7 -19.81 4.58 -13.87
C ILE A 7 -20.20 5.93 -14.48
N THR A 8 -19.27 6.55 -15.21
CA THR A 8 -19.44 7.85 -15.85
C THR A 8 -19.56 7.72 -17.37
N ASP A 9 -20.40 8.55 -18.00
CA ASP A 9 -20.46 8.62 -19.47
C ASP A 9 -19.19 9.27 -20.04
N ARG A 10 -18.33 8.44 -20.63
CA ARG A 10 -17.05 8.85 -21.24
C ARG A 10 -17.18 9.53 -22.62
N ARG A 11 -18.42 9.77 -23.08
CA ARG A 11 -18.72 10.49 -24.33
C ARG A 11 -19.08 11.96 -24.09
N SER A 12 -19.57 12.31 -22.90
CA SER A 12 -19.82 13.70 -22.51
C SER A 12 -18.63 14.27 -21.77
N LYS A 13 -18.12 15.40 -22.27
CA LYS A 13 -17.04 16.14 -21.60
C LYS A 13 -17.51 16.62 -20.23
N GLU A 14 -18.72 17.17 -20.19
CA GLU A 14 -19.34 17.73 -19.00
C GLU A 14 -19.53 16.65 -17.91
N ALA A 15 -19.92 15.44 -18.30
CA ALA A 15 -20.07 14.32 -17.37
C ALA A 15 -18.72 13.92 -16.75
N MET A 16 -17.65 13.83 -17.55
CA MET A 16 -16.31 13.50 -17.07
C MET A 16 -15.72 14.60 -16.18
N VAL A 17 -15.84 15.87 -16.59
CA VAL A 17 -15.41 17.01 -15.77
C VAL A 17 -16.13 16.99 -14.44
N ARG A 18 -17.47 16.87 -14.44
CA ARG A 18 -18.25 16.82 -13.20
C ARG A 18 -17.84 15.65 -12.31
N PHE A 19 -17.64 14.47 -12.88
CA PHE A 19 -17.20 13.30 -12.12
C PHE A 19 -15.86 13.56 -11.41
N LEU A 20 -14.88 14.14 -12.10
CA LEU A 20 -13.56 14.42 -11.53
C LEU A 20 -13.57 15.55 -10.51
N THR A 21 -14.32 16.63 -10.78
CA THR A 21 -14.43 17.80 -9.89
C THR A 21 -15.20 17.48 -8.61
N ASP A 22 -16.32 16.76 -8.72
CA ASP A 22 -17.21 16.48 -7.59
C ASP A 22 -16.81 15.22 -6.80
N HIS A 23 -15.77 14.51 -7.24
CA HIS A 23 -15.31 13.32 -6.54
C HIS A 23 -14.89 13.67 -5.10
N PHE A 24 -15.20 12.80 -4.14
CA PHE A 24 -14.76 13.02 -2.76
C PHE A 24 -13.23 13.04 -2.68
N ARG A 25 -12.70 13.95 -1.85
CA ARG A 25 -11.26 14.14 -1.64
C ARG A 25 -10.93 14.16 -0.15
N TYR A 26 -9.73 13.71 0.19
CA TYR A 26 -9.20 13.76 1.54
C TYR A 26 -7.81 14.37 1.55
N ASP A 27 -7.52 15.13 2.60
CA ASP A 27 -6.23 15.81 2.76
C ASP A 27 -5.11 14.77 2.94
N THR A 28 -4.09 14.81 2.08
CA THR A 28 -2.95 13.89 2.19
C THR A 28 -1.99 14.34 3.29
N MET A 29 -1.74 15.65 3.41
CA MET A 29 -0.89 16.28 4.43
C MET A 29 -1.29 17.75 4.72
N ARG A 30 -2.57 17.99 5.07
CA ARG A 30 -3.19 19.33 5.19
C ARG A 30 -2.31 20.42 5.85
N SER A 31 -1.65 20.09 6.96
CA SER A 31 -0.84 21.05 7.75
C SER A 31 0.52 21.37 7.15
N TRP A 32 0.96 20.64 6.13
CA TRP A 32 2.29 20.76 5.52
C TRP A 32 2.25 21.26 4.08
N ASN A 33 1.27 20.83 3.29
CA ASN A 33 1.19 21.16 1.86
C ASN A 33 -0.21 21.56 1.39
N ALA A 34 -1.17 21.65 2.32
CA ALA A 34 -2.59 21.87 2.02
C ALA A 34 -3.14 20.93 0.93
N SER A 35 -2.49 19.78 0.68
CA SER A 35 -2.81 18.96 -0.47
C SER A 35 -3.91 17.95 -0.18
N SER A 36 -4.73 17.66 -1.20
CA SER A 36 -5.77 16.64 -1.18
C SER A 36 -5.75 15.76 -2.44
N SER A 37 -6.24 14.54 -2.29
CA SER A 37 -6.38 13.60 -3.41
C SER A 37 -7.74 12.90 -3.38
N TYR A 38 -8.09 12.24 -4.47
CA TYR A 38 -9.26 11.38 -4.56
C TYR A 38 -9.28 10.37 -3.42
N ALA A 39 -10.43 10.22 -2.77
CA ALA A 39 -10.53 9.36 -1.60
C ALA A 39 -11.89 8.66 -1.50
N GLN A 40 -11.92 7.59 -0.71
CA GLN A 40 -13.12 6.90 -0.28
C GLN A 40 -13.15 6.78 1.24
N CYS A 41 -14.32 7.00 1.84
CA CYS A 41 -14.47 6.95 3.29
C CYS A 41 -14.80 5.52 3.73
N ILE A 42 -13.85 4.89 4.42
CA ILE A 42 -13.96 3.50 4.91
C ILE A 42 -14.27 3.41 6.41
N LYS A 43 -14.79 4.49 7.02
CA LYS A 43 -15.27 4.43 8.41
C LYS A 43 -16.38 3.37 8.51
N LEU A 44 -16.29 2.45 9.46
CA LEU A 44 -17.17 1.28 9.57
C LEU A 44 -18.68 1.61 9.48
N HIS A 45 -19.12 2.67 10.16
CA HIS A 45 -20.52 3.11 10.15
C HIS A 45 -20.99 3.70 8.80
N LYS A 46 -20.08 3.93 7.84
CA LYS A 46 -20.37 4.38 6.47
C LYS A 46 -20.24 3.25 5.45
N LEU A 47 -19.72 2.09 5.84
CA LEU A 47 -19.57 0.93 4.98
C LEU A 47 -20.89 0.15 4.81
N GLY A 48 -22.07 0.70 5.08
CA GLY A 48 -23.35 0.00 4.82
C GLY A 48 -23.41 -1.40 5.44
N LEU A 49 -22.77 -1.60 6.59
CA LEU A 49 -22.77 -2.85 7.35
C LEU A 49 -24.11 -2.99 8.08
N THR A 50 -24.58 -4.23 8.27
CA THR A 50 -25.67 -4.48 9.24
C THR A 50 -25.17 -4.20 10.67
N PRO A 51 -26.08 -4.03 11.65
CA PRO A 51 -25.67 -3.87 13.05
C PRO A 51 -24.76 -5.00 13.56
N GLU A 52 -25.05 -6.23 13.15
CA GLU A 52 -24.27 -7.42 13.51
C GLU A 52 -22.88 -7.39 12.86
N GLN A 53 -22.82 -7.06 11.57
CA GLN A 53 -21.55 -6.90 10.85
C GLN A 53 -20.71 -5.75 11.43
N LEU A 54 -21.35 -4.65 11.83
CA LEU A 54 -20.66 -3.50 12.43
C LEU A 54 -20.02 -3.87 13.77
N MET A 55 -20.71 -4.64 14.61
CA MET A 55 -20.13 -5.14 15.86
C MET A 55 -18.90 -6.01 15.58
N LYS A 56 -19.04 -6.99 14.68
CA LYS A 56 -17.93 -7.87 14.33
C LYS A 56 -16.76 -7.14 13.67
N ALA A 57 -17.06 -6.12 12.89
CA ALA A 57 -16.05 -5.27 12.28
C ALA A 57 -15.16 -4.57 13.33
N TYR A 58 -15.68 -4.21 14.50
CA TYR A 58 -14.86 -3.63 15.58
C TYR A 58 -13.87 -4.62 16.19
N ASP A 59 -14.17 -5.91 16.15
CA ASP A 59 -13.26 -6.96 16.62
C ASP A 59 -12.21 -7.25 15.53
N VAL A 60 -12.65 -7.39 14.27
CA VAL A 60 -11.77 -7.70 13.14
C VAL A 60 -10.72 -6.62 12.92
N ILE A 61 -11.05 -5.33 13.03
CA ILE A 61 -10.05 -4.25 12.85
C ILE A 61 -8.98 -4.19 13.94
N GLN A 62 -9.08 -5.00 14.99
CA GLN A 62 -8.03 -5.14 16.01
C GLN A 62 -6.91 -6.09 15.57
N THR A 63 -7.15 -6.90 14.52
CA THR A 63 -6.13 -7.76 13.90
C THR A 63 -5.38 -6.98 12.82
N ASP A 64 -4.30 -7.57 12.29
CA ASP A 64 -3.52 -6.96 11.22
C ASP A 64 -4.15 -7.21 9.83
N ILE A 65 -5.37 -6.73 9.63
CA ILE A 65 -6.16 -6.94 8.40
C ILE A 65 -5.47 -6.44 7.12
N TRP A 66 -4.48 -5.56 7.25
CA TRP A 66 -3.84 -4.93 6.11
C TRP A 66 -2.87 -5.88 5.41
N ASP A 67 -2.35 -6.90 6.09
CA ASP A 67 -1.53 -7.93 5.44
C ASP A 67 -2.34 -8.69 4.38
N GLU A 68 -3.61 -9.00 4.66
CA GLU A 68 -4.50 -9.63 3.68
C GLU A 68 -5.02 -8.65 2.63
N LEU A 69 -5.34 -7.40 3.02
CA LEU A 69 -5.88 -6.40 2.10
C LEU A 69 -4.82 -5.79 1.16
N ASP A 70 -3.53 -5.81 1.52
CA ASP A 70 -2.47 -5.24 0.69
C ASP A 70 -2.38 -5.90 -0.68
N ILE A 71 -2.77 -7.18 -0.80
CA ILE A 71 -2.82 -7.90 -2.09
C ILE A 71 -3.67 -7.12 -3.11
N LEU A 72 -4.81 -6.58 -2.69
CA LEU A 72 -5.71 -5.83 -3.57
C LEU A 72 -5.14 -4.45 -3.93
N ILE A 73 -4.35 -3.85 -3.03
CA ILE A 73 -3.60 -2.64 -3.33
C ILE A 73 -2.50 -2.95 -4.36
N GLN A 74 -1.80 -4.07 -4.24
CA GLN A 74 -0.77 -4.49 -5.20
C GLN A 74 -1.36 -4.83 -6.57
N ASP A 75 -2.56 -5.42 -6.63
CA ASP A 75 -3.29 -5.66 -7.88
C ASP A 75 -3.58 -4.33 -8.59
N PHE A 76 -4.10 -3.34 -7.85
CA PHE A 76 -4.30 -1.98 -8.38
C PHE A 76 -2.99 -1.32 -8.84
N VAL A 77 -1.92 -1.41 -8.05
CA VAL A 77 -0.59 -0.88 -8.42
C VAL A 77 -0.11 -1.52 -9.72
N THR A 78 -0.31 -2.84 -9.87
CA THR A 78 0.08 -3.58 -11.08
C THR A 78 -0.76 -3.15 -12.29
N GLU A 79 -2.08 -3.02 -12.14
CA GLU A 79 -2.99 -2.53 -13.17
C GLU A 79 -2.61 -1.12 -13.65
N MET A 80 -2.22 -0.26 -12.72
CA MET A 80 -1.79 1.12 -13.00
C MET A 80 -0.32 1.23 -13.45
N GLY A 81 0.37 0.11 -13.66
CA GLY A 81 1.78 0.10 -14.07
C GLY A 81 2.72 0.74 -13.05
N GLY A 82 2.30 0.84 -11.79
CA GLY A 82 3.03 1.47 -10.70
C GLY A 82 2.99 2.99 -10.67
N ALA A 83 2.17 3.64 -11.51
CA ALA A 83 2.02 5.10 -11.51
C ALA A 83 1.13 5.61 -10.36
N TYR A 84 0.30 4.74 -9.81
CA TYR A 84 -0.61 5.03 -8.71
C TYR A 84 -0.64 3.90 -7.69
N THR A 85 -0.98 4.26 -6.46
CA THR A 85 -1.22 3.33 -5.36
C THR A 85 -2.35 3.84 -4.46
N ILE A 86 -2.76 3.03 -3.50
CA ILE A 86 -3.77 3.37 -2.50
C ILE A 86 -3.09 3.46 -1.14
N GLY A 87 -3.27 4.59 -0.46
CA GLY A 87 -2.82 4.81 0.91
C GLY A 87 -3.98 4.88 1.90
N VAL A 88 -3.75 4.46 3.13
CA VAL A 88 -4.68 4.64 4.25
C VAL A 88 -4.37 5.95 4.95
N ASN A 89 -5.35 6.84 5.10
CA ASN A 89 -5.16 8.16 5.72
C ASN A 89 -6.29 8.55 6.67
N GLY A 90 -6.05 9.62 7.42
CA GLY A 90 -6.94 10.21 8.40
C GLY A 90 -6.84 9.59 9.79
N ARG A 91 -7.53 10.23 10.75
CA ARG A 91 -7.58 9.73 12.13
C ARG A 91 -8.18 8.32 12.12
N SER A 92 -7.43 7.37 12.67
CA SER A 92 -7.77 5.94 12.71
C SER A 92 -7.86 5.28 11.32
N GLY A 93 -7.22 5.84 10.29
CA GLY A 93 -7.18 5.23 8.95
C GLY A 93 -8.52 5.15 8.23
N GLY A 94 -9.43 6.10 8.49
CA GLY A 94 -10.80 6.05 7.99
C GLY A 94 -11.01 6.37 6.50
N TYR A 95 -9.93 6.50 5.73
CA TYR A 95 -9.97 6.86 4.30
C TYR A 95 -8.95 6.07 3.50
N LEU A 96 -9.39 5.53 2.36
CA LEU A 96 -8.50 5.11 1.28
C LEU A 96 -8.28 6.30 0.36
N VAL A 97 -7.04 6.56 -0.03
CA VAL A 97 -6.63 7.74 -0.78
C VAL A 97 -5.78 7.33 -1.96
N LEU A 98 -6.12 7.82 -3.15
CA LEU A 98 -5.32 7.61 -4.36
C LEU A 98 -4.03 8.44 -4.26
N LEU A 99 -2.88 7.81 -4.40
CA LEU A 99 -1.57 8.43 -4.32
C LEU A 99 -0.79 8.19 -5.61
N GLY A 100 0.02 9.18 -6.00
CA GLY A 100 0.98 8.99 -7.09
C GLY A 100 2.11 8.09 -6.63
N SER A 101 2.62 7.23 -7.51
CA SER A 101 3.75 6.37 -7.21
C SER A 101 4.62 6.13 -8.43
N GLU A 102 5.79 5.55 -8.20
CA GLU A 102 6.66 5.07 -9.26
C GLU A 102 7.52 3.88 -8.80
N TRP A 103 7.78 2.95 -9.72
CA TRP A 103 8.75 1.88 -9.47
C TRP A 103 10.18 2.41 -9.54
N THR A 104 10.84 2.46 -8.40
CA THR A 104 12.24 2.89 -8.30
C THR A 104 13.16 1.69 -8.12
N SER A 105 14.34 1.77 -8.73
CA SER A 105 15.38 0.77 -8.49
C SER A 105 15.85 0.83 -7.04
N THR A 106 15.92 -0.31 -6.36
CA THR A 106 16.53 -0.38 -5.03
C THR A 106 18.05 -0.21 -5.07
N GLY A 107 18.66 -0.26 -6.26
CA GLY A 107 20.11 -0.23 -6.46
C GLY A 107 20.82 -1.56 -6.17
N TYR A 108 20.14 -2.57 -5.62
CA TYR A 108 20.74 -3.88 -5.38
C TYR A 108 20.98 -4.63 -6.69
N LYS A 109 22.18 -5.20 -6.83
CA LYS A 109 22.64 -5.89 -8.04
C LYS A 109 22.90 -7.37 -7.82
N SER A 110 23.18 -7.78 -6.59
CA SER A 110 23.41 -9.18 -6.23
C SER A 110 22.85 -9.52 -4.86
N TYR A 111 22.69 -10.82 -4.59
CA TYR A 111 22.31 -11.35 -3.28
C TYR A 111 23.10 -12.62 -2.95
N CYS A 112 23.29 -12.89 -1.65
CA CYS A 112 23.91 -14.11 -1.17
C CYS A 112 22.96 -15.30 -1.28
N ARG A 113 23.42 -16.42 -1.88
CA ARG A 113 22.62 -17.66 -1.95
C ARG A 113 22.45 -18.38 -0.60
N THR A 114 23.30 -18.07 0.38
CA THR A 114 23.29 -18.73 1.70
C THR A 114 22.44 -17.96 2.73
N CYS A 115 22.61 -16.64 2.83
CA CYS A 115 21.96 -15.83 3.85
C CYS A 115 21.03 -14.74 3.29
N TYR A 116 20.83 -14.69 1.97
CA TYR A 116 19.97 -13.73 1.27
C TYR A 116 20.33 -12.25 1.44
N GLN A 117 21.47 -11.93 2.06
CA GLN A 117 21.97 -10.58 2.16
C GLN A 117 22.11 -9.95 0.76
N ARG A 118 21.40 -8.84 0.55
CA ARG A 118 21.43 -8.04 -0.68
C ARG A 118 22.66 -7.14 -0.75
N ASN A 119 23.12 -6.82 -1.95
CA ASN A 119 24.31 -6.00 -2.17
C ASN A 119 24.19 -5.09 -3.41
N TYR A 120 24.73 -3.87 -3.31
CA TYR A 120 24.71 -2.85 -4.37
C TYR A 120 25.71 -3.11 -5.51
N GLN A 121 26.62 -4.07 -5.34
CA GLN A 121 27.61 -4.45 -6.34
C GLN A 121 27.22 -5.73 -7.06
N SER A 122 27.54 -5.80 -8.36
CA SER A 122 27.53 -7.05 -9.11
C SER A 122 28.73 -7.92 -8.72
N CYS A 123 28.62 -9.21 -8.99
CA CYS A 123 29.65 -10.23 -8.83
C CYS A 123 30.26 -10.59 -10.18
N GLY A 124 31.45 -11.19 -10.14
CA GLY A 124 32.15 -11.73 -11.31
C GLY A 124 33.04 -10.72 -12.02
N HIS A 125 33.48 -9.64 -11.36
CA HIS A 125 34.48 -8.73 -11.94
C HIS A 125 35.88 -9.36 -11.95
N THR A 126 36.19 -10.23 -10.98
CA THR A 126 37.40 -11.05 -10.91
C THR A 126 37.05 -12.46 -10.43
N ASP A 127 37.95 -13.42 -10.63
CA ASP A 127 37.78 -14.77 -10.09
C ASP A 127 37.61 -14.73 -8.56
N GLY A 128 36.56 -15.40 -8.06
CA GLY A 128 36.22 -15.40 -6.62
C GLY A 128 35.52 -14.13 -6.12
N ASP A 129 35.21 -13.15 -6.98
CA ASP A 129 34.44 -11.95 -6.63
C ASP A 129 32.95 -12.25 -6.47
N ASN A 130 32.63 -13.05 -5.47
CA ASN A 130 31.28 -13.26 -5.01
C ASN A 130 31.18 -13.53 -3.50
N ALA A 131 32.21 -13.17 -2.73
CA ALA A 131 32.19 -13.32 -1.29
C ALA A 131 31.04 -12.52 -0.64
N CYS A 132 30.30 -13.15 0.27
CA CYS A 132 29.30 -12.45 1.06
C CYS A 132 29.94 -11.71 2.24
N GLY A 133 29.71 -10.41 2.37
CA GLY A 133 30.22 -9.62 3.49
C GLY A 133 29.64 -10.00 4.86
N MET A 134 28.46 -10.61 4.91
CA MET A 134 27.75 -10.93 6.16
C MET A 134 28.10 -12.34 6.65
N CYS A 135 27.87 -13.37 5.83
CA CYS A 135 28.12 -14.77 6.23
C CYS A 135 29.45 -15.36 5.71
N ARG A 136 30.23 -14.58 4.94
CA ARG A 136 31.52 -15.00 4.35
C ARG A 136 31.47 -16.15 3.34
N ALA A 137 30.28 -16.60 2.93
CA ALA A 137 30.13 -17.61 1.87
C ALA A 137 30.74 -17.14 0.54
N THR A 138 31.38 -18.05 -0.19
CA THR A 138 32.08 -17.82 -1.47
C THR A 138 31.77 -18.94 -2.48
N GLY A 139 32.19 -18.77 -3.73
CA GLY A 139 32.03 -19.79 -4.78
C GLY A 139 30.56 -20.09 -5.04
N GLU A 140 30.18 -21.37 -5.09
CA GLU A 140 28.78 -21.77 -5.33
C GLU A 140 27.79 -21.32 -4.24
N LYS A 141 28.29 -21.01 -3.04
CA LYS A 141 27.49 -20.53 -1.90
C LYS A 141 27.49 -19.01 -1.76
N GLY A 142 28.35 -18.35 -2.52
CA GLY A 142 28.52 -16.91 -2.52
C GLY A 142 27.35 -16.16 -3.17
N ARG A 143 27.59 -14.88 -3.42
CA ARG A 143 26.66 -13.98 -4.09
C ARG A 143 26.39 -14.42 -5.55
N VAL A 144 25.24 -14.00 -6.07
CA VAL A 144 24.84 -14.12 -7.47
C VAL A 144 24.13 -12.83 -7.89
N ASN A 145 24.30 -12.43 -9.15
CA ASN A 145 23.64 -11.25 -9.70
C ASN A 145 22.14 -11.51 -9.87
N TYR A 146 21.33 -10.48 -9.64
CA TYR A 146 19.91 -10.54 -9.97
C TYR A 146 19.71 -10.62 -11.48
N ALA A 147 18.85 -11.53 -11.94
CA ALA A 147 18.39 -11.55 -13.33
C ALA A 147 17.52 -10.32 -13.64
N THR A 148 16.65 -9.96 -12.69
CA THR A 148 15.89 -8.71 -12.69
C THR A 148 16.12 -8.02 -11.35
N PRO A 149 16.82 -6.87 -11.31
CA PRO A 149 17.07 -6.16 -10.06
C PRO A 149 15.78 -5.81 -9.32
N PRO A 150 15.75 -5.96 -7.98
CA PRO A 150 14.57 -5.64 -7.21
C PRO A 150 14.27 -4.15 -7.27
N ARG A 151 12.98 -3.83 -7.33
CA ARG A 151 12.44 -2.47 -7.30
C ARG A 151 11.60 -2.29 -6.05
N GLN A 152 11.37 -1.03 -5.68
CA GLN A 152 10.46 -0.65 -4.61
C GLN A 152 9.54 0.45 -5.13
N LEU A 153 8.32 0.48 -4.61
CA LEU A 153 7.38 1.51 -4.93
C LEU A 153 7.72 2.77 -4.12
N SER A 154 8.06 3.86 -4.81
CA SER A 154 8.18 5.18 -4.21
C SER A 154 6.81 5.86 -4.27
N VAL A 155 6.31 6.35 -3.15
CA VAL A 155 4.97 6.94 -3.05
C VAL A 155 5.09 8.44 -2.83
N SER A 156 4.38 9.22 -3.65
CA SER A 156 4.23 10.65 -3.49
C SER A 156 3.01 10.97 -2.62
N ASN A 157 3.24 11.75 -1.57
CA ASN A 157 2.16 12.27 -0.72
C ASN A 157 1.56 13.57 -1.23
N SER A 158 1.92 14.00 -2.45
CA SER A 158 1.31 15.15 -3.12
C SER A 158 -0.13 14.85 -3.53
N GLY A 159 -0.98 15.87 -3.51
CA GLY A 159 -2.34 15.77 -4.03
C GLY A 159 -2.37 15.53 -5.55
N ILE A 160 -3.39 14.84 -6.04
CA ILE A 160 -3.60 14.56 -7.47
C ILE A 160 -4.73 15.44 -8.00
N ASP A 161 -4.44 16.40 -8.88
CA ASP A 161 -5.44 17.23 -9.57
C ASP A 161 -6.26 18.19 -8.69
N GLU A 162 -5.78 18.55 -7.49
CA GLU A 162 -6.53 19.42 -6.56
C GLU A 162 -6.88 20.81 -7.10
N GLU A 163 -6.01 21.37 -7.95
CA GLU A 163 -6.20 22.69 -8.58
C GLU A 163 -6.34 22.56 -10.12
N CYS A 164 -6.66 21.37 -10.62
CA CYS A 164 -6.80 21.18 -12.06
C CYS A 164 -8.10 21.77 -12.59
N ASP A 165 -7.97 22.66 -13.55
CA ASP A 165 -9.09 23.08 -14.41
C ASP A 165 -9.29 22.06 -15.54
N PHE A 166 -10.18 21.09 -15.29
CA PHE A 166 -10.53 20.03 -16.24
C PHE A 166 -11.26 20.56 -17.49
N GLU A 167 -11.79 21.78 -17.50
CA GLU A 167 -12.47 22.34 -18.67
C GLU A 167 -11.52 22.54 -19.85
N ASN A 168 -10.22 22.71 -19.60
CA ASN A 168 -9.21 22.86 -20.64
C ASN A 168 -8.62 21.53 -21.12
N TRP A 169 -9.01 20.41 -20.50
CA TRP A 169 -8.49 19.10 -20.87
C TRP A 169 -9.13 18.60 -22.17
N SER A 170 -8.34 17.86 -22.95
CA SER A 170 -8.85 17.12 -24.10
C SER A 170 -9.73 15.96 -23.66
N MET A 171 -10.60 15.48 -24.56
CA MET A 171 -11.40 14.28 -24.31
C MET A 171 -10.54 13.06 -23.96
N GLU A 172 -9.34 12.96 -24.52
CA GLU A 172 -8.41 11.86 -24.24
C GLU A 172 -7.85 11.95 -22.82
N GLN A 173 -7.41 13.14 -22.39
CA GLN A 173 -6.90 13.36 -21.03
C GLN A 173 -7.98 13.10 -19.98
N LEU A 174 -9.21 13.58 -20.24
CA LEU A 174 -10.35 13.34 -19.35
C LEU A 174 -10.66 11.85 -19.24
N ARG A 175 -10.72 11.13 -20.36
CA ARG A 175 -10.94 9.67 -20.34
C ARG A 175 -9.85 8.95 -19.58
N ALA A 176 -8.58 9.32 -19.79
CA ALA A 176 -7.47 8.71 -19.09
C ALA A 176 -7.57 8.91 -17.57
N ARG A 177 -7.92 10.13 -17.11
CA ARG A 177 -8.08 10.38 -15.67
C ARG A 177 -9.32 9.73 -15.08
N VAL A 178 -10.45 9.76 -15.78
CA VAL A 178 -11.67 9.04 -15.38
C VAL A 178 -11.38 7.55 -15.22
N ASN A 179 -10.61 6.94 -16.14
CA ASN A 179 -10.23 5.53 -16.01
C ASN A 179 -9.45 5.27 -14.71
N VAL A 180 -8.51 6.14 -14.35
CA VAL A 180 -7.72 5.99 -13.12
C VAL A 180 -8.61 6.09 -11.88
N VAL A 181 -9.50 7.09 -11.82
CA VAL A 181 -10.37 7.29 -10.66
C VAL A 181 -11.45 6.19 -10.55
N GLU A 182 -12.02 5.74 -11.67
CA GLU A 182 -12.96 4.62 -11.67
C GLU A 182 -12.29 3.28 -11.30
N ALA A 183 -11.03 3.06 -11.71
CA ALA A 183 -10.26 1.88 -11.30
C ALA A 183 -9.91 1.95 -9.80
N PHE A 184 -9.56 3.14 -9.29
CA PHE A 184 -9.38 3.37 -7.86
C PHE A 184 -10.65 3.04 -7.06
N ASP A 185 -11.82 3.51 -7.52
CA ASP A 185 -13.08 3.21 -6.85
C ASP A 185 -13.41 1.71 -6.90
N SER A 186 -13.12 1.04 -8.01
CA SER A 186 -13.28 -0.41 -8.16
C SER A 186 -12.40 -1.17 -7.16
N ALA A 187 -11.12 -0.80 -7.06
CA ALA A 187 -10.20 -1.39 -6.10
C ALA A 187 -10.66 -1.15 -4.65
N CYS A 188 -11.24 0.02 -4.34
CA CYS A 188 -11.84 0.28 -3.04
C CYS A 188 -13.05 -0.63 -2.76
N ASP A 189 -13.86 -0.94 -3.78
CA ASP A 189 -14.95 -1.90 -3.68
C ASP A 189 -14.43 -3.32 -3.45
N ASP A 190 -13.35 -3.72 -4.12
CA ASP A 190 -12.72 -5.03 -3.91
C ASP A 190 -12.15 -5.16 -2.49
N ILE A 191 -11.47 -4.12 -1.99
CA ILE A 191 -10.97 -4.06 -0.59
C ILE A 191 -12.13 -4.22 0.40
N ARG A 192 -13.24 -3.52 0.14
CA ARG A 192 -14.45 -3.65 0.95
C ARG A 192 -15.02 -5.06 0.90
N VAL A 193 -15.09 -5.69 -0.26
CA VAL A 193 -15.60 -7.07 -0.39
C VAL A 193 -14.72 -8.06 0.37
N ALA A 194 -13.40 -7.93 0.28
CA ALA A 194 -12.48 -8.76 1.06
C ALA A 194 -12.65 -8.54 2.57
N PHE A 195 -12.76 -7.28 3.01
CA PHE A 195 -13.05 -6.96 4.41
C PHE A 195 -14.37 -7.57 4.89
N LEU A 196 -15.43 -7.53 4.07
CA LEU A 196 -16.70 -8.19 4.40
C LEU A 196 -16.55 -9.71 4.54
N GLY A 197 -15.71 -10.35 3.73
CA GLY A 197 -15.39 -11.77 3.86
C GLY A 197 -14.66 -12.10 5.17
N MET A 198 -13.81 -11.19 5.67
CA MET A 198 -13.17 -11.35 6.98
C MET A 198 -14.18 -11.31 8.14
N LEU A 199 -15.34 -10.66 7.94
CA LEU A 199 -16.43 -10.68 8.92
C LEU A 199 -17.09 -12.06 9.06
N ASP A 200 -16.72 -13.06 8.27
CA ASP A 200 -17.16 -14.44 8.50
C ASP A 200 -16.20 -15.22 9.43
N MET A 201 -15.01 -14.68 9.70
CA MET A 201 -13.97 -15.30 10.54
C MET A 201 -14.18 -14.97 12.02
N ASP A 202 -13.69 -15.83 12.92
CA ASP A 202 -13.73 -15.58 14.36
C ASP A 202 -12.42 -14.94 14.83
N VAL A 203 -12.53 -13.83 15.56
CA VAL A 203 -11.38 -13.17 16.19
C VAL A 203 -11.11 -13.85 17.52
N VAL A 204 -9.92 -14.43 17.67
CA VAL A 204 -9.50 -15.17 18.86
C VAL A 204 -8.32 -14.46 19.50
N GLU A 205 -8.38 -14.28 20.82
CA GLU A 205 -7.27 -13.75 21.60
C GLU A 205 -6.21 -14.83 21.82
N GLU A 206 -4.96 -14.56 21.43
CA GLU A 206 -3.82 -15.43 21.67
C GLU A 206 -2.81 -14.74 22.59
N THR A 207 -2.40 -15.43 23.67
CA THR A 207 -1.34 -14.96 24.57
C THR A 207 -0.03 -15.64 24.26
N ILE A 208 0.96 -14.88 23.79
CA ILE A 208 2.32 -15.38 23.54
C ILE A 208 3.25 -15.09 24.73
N MET A 209 3.90 -16.13 25.27
CA MET A 209 4.91 -15.99 26.34
C MET A 209 6.31 -15.88 25.76
N VAL A 210 6.94 -14.70 25.89
CA VAL A 210 8.30 -14.47 25.36
C VAL A 210 9.35 -14.57 26.47
N PRO A 211 10.34 -15.48 26.37
CA PRO A 211 11.42 -15.56 27.36
C PRO A 211 12.31 -14.32 27.30
N GLN A 212 12.45 -13.61 28.41
CA GLN A 212 13.22 -12.37 28.51
C GLN A 212 14.38 -12.50 29.50
N LYS A 213 15.60 -12.16 29.05
CA LYS A 213 16.74 -11.97 29.95
C LYS A 213 16.72 -10.53 30.50
N ARG A 214 16.94 -10.38 31.80
CA ARG A 214 17.06 -9.07 32.46
C ARG A 214 18.25 -9.04 33.41
N PHE A 215 18.83 -7.86 33.57
CA PHE A 215 19.80 -7.60 34.62
C PHE A 215 19.04 -7.32 35.92
N VAL A 216 19.49 -7.91 37.03
CA VAL A 216 18.93 -7.70 38.37
C VAL A 216 20.06 -7.39 39.35
N LEU A 217 19.81 -6.44 40.25
CA LEU A 217 20.67 -6.21 41.40
C LEU A 217 20.36 -7.29 42.44
N GLN A 218 21.40 -7.95 42.94
CA GLN A 218 21.29 -8.89 44.05
C GLN A 218 22.23 -8.41 45.15
N THR A 219 21.76 -8.45 46.39
CA THR A 219 22.60 -8.20 47.56
C THR A 219 23.69 -9.26 47.58
N SER A 220 24.95 -8.85 47.59
CA SER A 220 26.06 -9.74 47.90
C SER A 220 25.89 -10.19 49.34
N HIS A 221 25.39 -11.42 49.57
CA HIS A 221 25.53 -12.04 50.86
C HIS A 221 27.03 -12.17 51.13
N ALA A 222 27.54 -11.36 52.07
CA ALA A 222 28.83 -11.59 52.68
C ALA A 222 28.79 -12.97 53.34
N LEU A 223 29.77 -13.80 53.00
CA LEU A 223 30.07 -15.08 53.65
C LEU A 223 30.27 -14.90 55.16
#